data_AF-A0AA40D1E8-F1
#
_entry.id   AF-A0AA40D1E8-F1
#
_cell.length_a   1.000
_cell.length_b   1.000
_cell.length_c   1.000
_cell.angle_alpha   90.00
_cell.angle_beta   90.00
_cell.angle_gamma   90.00
#
_symmetry.space_group_name_H-M   'P 1'
#
loop_
_entity.id
_entity.type
_entity.pdbx_description
1 polymer ?
#
loop_
_entity_poly.entity_id
_entity_poly.type
_entity_poly.pdbx_seq_one_letter_code
_entity_poly.pdbx_strand_id
1 'polypeptide(L)'
;MCISIWMALGKLGSIIGTAIQLALNASGDTTGAIAPKTYLVLIALQCLGLPLALLLSPPHKLIRTDGKQPTFSSTAKDFRTQTRAFLRIFKRKEVALLIPAFVTAQWGVTYQGNYLAAYFTVRARALAGFAIAVVGALANVLTGWWLDTKRLRRSTQARWSWGFTLALFTGTWVWNVVVQEKWARESPVIDWTSGNFGAGVGIYIIYRIAYEVVGVWLYWALGSFDTEADTIALSMGILRSAESLGQAFAYAVGSVRSASLMTNLIVAIVTFYVAAPFTTWAAFLVQDRAPGEDEAESVRDGAAPSDSEVEGVQVGVVAKE
;
A
#
# COMPACT_ATOMS: atom_id res chain seq x y z
N MET A 1 -8.20 -7.22 12.01
CA MET A 1 -7.23 -7.44 13.13
C MET A 1 -5.89 -8.09 12.71
N CYS A 2 -5.82 -9.32 12.17
CA CYS A 2 -4.52 -9.95 11.84
C CYS A 2 -3.71 -9.18 10.77
N ILE A 3 -4.39 -8.62 9.76
CA ILE A 3 -3.77 -7.76 8.72
C ILE A 3 -3.20 -6.48 9.36
N SER A 4 -3.93 -5.87 10.30
CA SER A 4 -3.53 -4.64 10.98
C SER A 4 -2.28 -4.86 11.86
N ILE A 5 -2.17 -6.02 12.53
CA ILE A 5 -0.98 -6.41 13.32
C ILE A 5 0.25 -6.61 12.41
N TRP A 6 0.07 -7.29 11.27
CA TRP A 6 1.14 -7.47 10.29
C TRP A 6 1.63 -6.14 9.72
N MET A 7 0.71 -5.24 9.35
CA MET A 7 1.09 -3.90 8.89
C MET A 7 1.78 -3.10 10.00
N ALA A 8 1.33 -3.19 11.25
CA ALA A 8 1.96 -2.51 12.39
C ALA A 8 3.41 -2.97 12.63
N LEU A 9 3.69 -4.27 12.55
CA LEU A 9 5.05 -4.81 12.67
C LEU A 9 5.99 -4.27 11.58
N GLY A 10 5.52 -4.20 10.33
CA GLY A 10 6.28 -3.58 9.24
C GLY A 10 6.59 -2.10 9.49
N LYS A 11 5.67 -1.35 10.12
CA LYS A 11 5.88 0.07 10.44
C LYS A 11 6.83 0.29 11.60
N LEU A 12 6.86 -0.58 12.61
CA LEU A 12 7.85 -0.51 13.69
C LEU A 12 9.29 -0.57 13.14
N GLY A 13 9.54 -1.46 12.17
CA GLY A 13 10.82 -1.51 11.46
C GLY A 13 11.14 -0.19 10.73
N SER A 14 10.15 0.42 10.09
CA SER A 14 10.30 1.74 9.44
C SER A 14 10.61 2.86 10.43
N ILE A 15 9.98 2.87 11.61
CA ILE A 15 10.22 3.87 12.65
C ILE A 15 11.65 3.73 13.18
N ILE A 16 12.10 2.50 13.48
CA ILE A 16 13.46 2.24 13.94
C ILE A 16 14.49 2.66 12.88
N GLY A 17 14.27 2.29 11.62
CA GLY A 17 15.19 2.63 10.53
C GLY A 17 15.32 4.14 10.30
N THR A 18 14.19 4.87 10.31
CA THR A 18 14.19 6.33 10.15
C THR A 18 14.75 7.05 11.38
N ALA A 19 14.55 6.52 12.59
CA ALA A 19 15.16 7.05 13.82
C ALA A 19 16.69 6.92 13.80
N ILE A 20 17.22 5.76 13.36
CA ILE A 20 18.67 5.56 13.18
C ILE A 20 19.22 6.54 12.13
N GLN A 21 18.50 6.70 11.00
CA GLN A 21 18.90 7.65 9.97
C GLN A 21 18.94 9.09 10.50
N LEU A 22 17.96 9.49 11.31
CA LEU A 22 17.92 10.80 11.96
C LEU A 22 19.10 10.97 12.93
N ALA A 23 19.34 10.01 13.82
CA ALA A 23 20.43 10.06 14.80
C ALA A 23 21.80 10.21 14.13
N LEU A 24 22.04 9.50 13.03
CA LEU A 24 23.32 9.52 12.31
C LEU A 24 23.52 10.76 11.45
N ASN A 25 22.44 11.42 11.01
CA ASN A 25 22.51 12.61 10.16
C ASN A 25 22.22 13.92 10.91
N ALA A 26 21.93 13.88 12.21
CA ALA A 26 21.56 15.05 13.01
C ALA A 26 22.64 16.14 13.09
N SER A 27 23.92 15.79 12.88
CA SER A 27 25.08 16.69 12.98
C SER A 27 25.64 17.18 11.64
N GLY A 28 25.11 16.73 10.49
CA GLY A 28 25.64 17.08 9.17
C GLY A 28 25.01 18.35 8.58
N ASP A 29 25.73 19.46 8.57
CA ASP A 29 25.26 20.79 8.11
C ASP A 29 25.35 21.04 6.58
N THR A 30 25.61 20.01 5.77
CA THR A 30 25.80 20.16 4.33
C THR A 30 24.65 19.59 3.50
N THR A 31 24.22 20.34 2.48
CA THR A 31 23.30 19.88 1.44
C THR A 31 24.02 18.83 0.59
N GLY A 32 23.64 17.55 0.73
CA GLY A 32 24.34 16.46 0.01
C GLY A 32 23.78 15.06 0.26
N ALA A 33 24.55 14.06 -0.19
CA ALA A 33 24.24 12.64 0.01
C ALA A 33 24.32 12.25 1.50
N ILE A 34 23.51 11.26 1.89
CA ILE A 34 23.54 10.68 3.24
C ILE A 34 24.95 10.15 3.53
N ALA A 35 25.45 10.33 4.76
CA ALA A 35 26.79 9.90 5.13
C ALA A 35 27.01 8.40 4.80
N PRO A 36 28.13 8.01 4.14
CA PRO A 36 28.42 6.61 3.79
C PRO A 36 28.30 5.63 4.97
N LYS A 37 28.63 6.09 6.18
CA LYS A 37 28.49 5.30 7.42
C LYS A 37 27.05 4.87 7.71
N THR A 38 26.05 5.71 7.39
CA THR A 38 24.64 5.37 7.55
C THR A 38 24.24 4.19 6.67
N TYR A 39 24.75 4.13 5.43
CA TYR A 39 24.47 3.01 4.53
C TYR A 39 25.00 1.68 5.08
N LEU A 40 26.22 1.67 5.64
CA LEU A 40 26.81 0.45 6.21
C LEU A 40 25.98 -0.12 7.37
N VAL A 41 25.49 0.74 8.27
CA VAL A 41 24.64 0.33 9.40
C VAL A 41 23.32 -0.28 8.91
N LEU A 42 22.67 0.36 7.93
CA LEU A 42 21.41 -0.13 7.36
C LEU A 42 21.59 -1.46 6.62
N ILE A 43 22.67 -1.62 5.87
CA ILE A 43 22.98 -2.88 5.16
C ILE A 43 23.24 -4.00 6.17
N ALA A 44 24.04 -3.75 7.22
CA ALA A 44 24.29 -4.74 8.25
C ALA A 44 22.98 -5.23 8.92
N LEU A 45 22.06 -4.30 9.20
CA LEU A 45 20.76 -4.63 9.79
C LEU A 45 19.87 -5.45 8.84
N GLN A 46 19.92 -5.17 7.53
CA GLN A 46 19.23 -6.00 6.52
C GLN A 46 19.80 -7.42 6.44
N CYS A 47 21.13 -7.57 6.49
CA CYS A 47 21.79 -8.88 6.48
C CYS A 47 21.44 -9.74 7.70
N LEU A 48 21.23 -9.12 8.87
CA LEU A 48 20.75 -9.82 10.08
C LEU A 48 19.31 -10.33 9.95
N GLY A 49 18.52 -9.80 9.02
CA GLY A 49 17.16 -10.28 8.76
C GLY A 49 17.12 -11.72 8.23
N LEU A 50 18.12 -12.13 7.45
CA LEU A 50 18.20 -13.48 6.87
C LEU A 50 18.33 -14.60 7.93
N PRO A 51 19.29 -14.56 8.88
CA PRO A 51 19.38 -15.59 9.92
C PRO A 51 18.15 -15.58 10.85
N LEU A 52 17.53 -14.41 11.10
CA LEU A 52 16.28 -14.32 11.84
C LEU A 52 15.12 -14.99 11.10
N ALA A 53 15.05 -14.87 9.77
CA ALA A 53 14.03 -15.51 8.95
C ALA A 53 14.15 -17.04 8.95
N LEU A 54 15.37 -17.59 9.05
CA LEU A 54 15.60 -19.04 9.17
C LEU A 54 15.10 -19.63 10.50
N LEU A 55 14.91 -18.78 11.52
CA LEU A 55 14.36 -19.18 12.80
C LEU A 55 12.82 -19.24 12.81
N LEU A 56 12.15 -18.74 11.76
CA LEU A 56 10.70 -18.86 11.63
C LEU A 56 10.30 -20.31 11.33
N SER A 57 9.31 -20.79 12.10
CA SER A 57 8.74 -22.11 11.90
C SER A 57 8.07 -22.22 10.52
N PRO A 58 8.29 -23.32 9.79
CA PRO A 58 7.68 -23.49 8.48
C PRO A 58 6.14 -23.60 8.57
N PRO A 59 5.41 -23.12 7.55
CA PRO A 59 3.95 -22.94 7.60
C PRO A 59 3.16 -24.25 7.79
N HIS A 60 3.72 -25.41 7.46
CA HIS A 60 3.08 -26.72 7.69
C HIS A 60 3.06 -27.15 9.18
N LYS A 61 3.85 -26.49 10.04
CA LYS A 61 3.84 -26.71 11.49
C LYS A 61 2.93 -25.71 12.22
N LEU A 62 2.24 -24.86 11.47
CA LEU A 62 1.43 -23.78 12.01
C LEU A 62 0.05 -24.33 12.38
N ILE A 63 -0.19 -24.48 13.69
CA ILE A 63 -1.49 -24.91 14.23
C ILE A 63 -2.23 -23.63 14.63
N ARG A 64 -3.40 -23.40 14.04
CA ARG A 64 -4.24 -22.26 14.39
C ARG A 64 -4.79 -22.45 15.80
N THR A 65 -5.18 -21.36 16.48
CA THR A 65 -5.80 -21.41 17.81
C THR A 65 -7.03 -22.32 17.87
N ASP A 66 -7.71 -22.53 16.74
CA ASP A 66 -8.84 -23.45 16.58
C ASP A 66 -8.43 -24.93 16.36
N GLY A 67 -7.15 -25.29 16.53
CA GLY A 67 -6.62 -26.65 16.36
C GLY A 67 -6.50 -27.14 14.91
N LYS A 68 -7.08 -26.43 13.94
CA LYS A 68 -7.03 -26.76 12.51
C LYS A 68 -5.73 -26.25 11.85
N GLN A 69 -5.17 -27.05 10.95
CA GLN A 69 -4.07 -26.61 10.08
C GLN A 69 -4.60 -25.75 8.94
N PRO A 70 -3.88 -24.70 8.51
CA PRO A 70 -4.24 -23.94 7.31
C PRO A 70 -4.21 -24.86 6.08
N THR A 71 -5.32 -24.89 5.34
CA THR A 71 -5.39 -25.61 4.06
C THR A 71 -4.65 -24.78 3.00
N PHE A 72 -3.38 -25.08 2.77
CA PHE A 72 -2.68 -24.59 1.59
C PHE A 72 -3.10 -25.43 0.39
N SER A 73 -3.51 -24.80 -0.71
CA SER A 73 -3.79 -25.54 -1.94
C SER A 73 -2.54 -26.29 -2.37
N SER A 74 -2.71 -27.55 -2.78
CA SER A 74 -1.65 -28.50 -3.13
C SER A 74 -0.40 -27.90 -3.78
N THR A 75 0.78 -28.25 -3.24
CA THR A 75 2.13 -27.86 -3.70
C THR A 75 2.42 -28.23 -5.17
N ALA A 76 1.63 -29.13 -5.77
CA ALA A 76 1.77 -29.55 -7.16
C ALA A 76 0.77 -28.82 -8.08
N LYS A 77 0.97 -27.52 -8.31
CA LYS A 77 0.26 -26.80 -9.37
C LYS A 77 1.17 -26.65 -10.58
N ASP A 78 0.78 -27.28 -11.69
CA ASP A 78 1.44 -27.12 -12.98
C ASP A 78 1.62 -25.63 -13.34
N PHE A 79 2.77 -25.24 -13.90
CA PHE A 79 3.07 -23.85 -14.27
C PHE A 79 2.00 -23.26 -15.20
N ARG A 80 1.46 -24.08 -16.11
CA ARG A 80 0.35 -23.71 -17.00
C ARG A 80 -0.94 -23.42 -16.22
N THR A 81 -1.24 -24.21 -15.21
CA THR A 81 -2.43 -24.05 -14.36
C THR A 81 -2.32 -22.78 -13.51
N GLN A 82 -1.14 -22.49 -12.95
CA GLN A 82 -0.88 -21.24 -12.23
C GLN A 82 -0.97 -20.02 -13.15
N THR A 83 -0.38 -20.08 -14.35
CA THR A 83 -0.43 -18.97 -15.32
C THR A 83 -1.88 -18.70 -15.78
N ARG A 84 -2.66 -19.76 -15.99
CA ARG A 84 -4.08 -19.62 -16.35
C ARG A 84 -4.92 -19.07 -15.19
N ALA A 85 -4.65 -19.48 -13.96
CA ALA A 85 -5.28 -18.92 -12.77
C ALA A 85 -4.93 -17.43 -12.61
N PHE A 86 -3.66 -17.06 -12.82
CA PHE A 86 -3.20 -15.67 -12.81
C PHE A 86 -3.92 -14.82 -13.87
N LEU A 87 -4.01 -15.30 -15.12
CA LEU A 87 -4.73 -14.61 -16.19
C LEU A 87 -6.23 -14.47 -15.91
N ARG A 88 -6.83 -15.46 -15.24
CA ARG A 88 -8.24 -15.40 -14.81
C ARG A 88 -8.44 -14.32 -13.76
N ILE A 89 -7.57 -14.26 -12.76
CA ILE A 89 -7.61 -13.24 -11.69
C ILE A 89 -7.35 -11.85 -12.27
N PHE A 90 -6.40 -11.71 -13.19
CA PHE A 90 -6.14 -10.45 -13.88
C PHE A 90 -7.37 -9.92 -14.64
N LYS A 91 -8.22 -10.81 -15.18
CA LYS A 91 -9.46 -10.45 -15.88
C LYS A 91 -10.66 -10.22 -14.95
N ARG A 92 -10.53 -10.46 -13.64
CA ARG A 92 -11.60 -10.16 -12.70
C ARG A 92 -11.79 -8.66 -12.60
N LYS A 93 -13.04 -8.23 -12.76
CA LYS A 93 -13.44 -6.82 -12.71
C LYS A 93 -12.97 -6.14 -11.42
N GLU A 94 -13.02 -6.86 -10.30
CA GLU A 94 -12.64 -6.35 -8.97
C GLU A 94 -11.15 -6.01 -8.91
N VAL A 95 -10.30 -6.91 -9.41
CA VAL A 95 -8.84 -6.73 -9.41
C VAL A 95 -8.43 -5.72 -10.47
N ALA A 96 -9.00 -5.81 -11.68
CA ALA A 96 -8.69 -4.93 -12.80
C ALA A 96 -9.00 -3.45 -12.50
N LEU A 97 -10.09 -3.17 -11.77
CA LEU A 97 -10.44 -1.80 -11.35
C LEU A 97 -9.46 -1.22 -10.30
N LEU A 98 -8.77 -2.06 -9.54
CA LEU A 98 -7.81 -1.64 -8.53
C LEU A 98 -6.40 -1.40 -9.11
N ILE A 99 -6.04 -2.04 -10.23
CA ILE A 99 -4.71 -1.91 -10.87
C ILE A 99 -4.32 -0.44 -11.09
N PRO A 100 -5.16 0.43 -11.72
CA PRO A 100 -4.81 1.83 -11.91
C PRO A 100 -4.54 2.58 -10.60
N ALA A 101 -5.23 2.24 -9.51
CA ALA A 101 -5.02 2.86 -8.20
C ALA A 101 -3.60 2.57 -7.67
N PHE A 102 -3.14 1.32 -7.79
CA PHE A 102 -1.81 0.91 -7.35
C PHE A 102 -0.69 1.51 -8.22
N VAL A 103 -0.90 1.61 -9.53
CA VAL A 103 0.06 2.26 -10.45
C VAL A 103 0.23 3.73 -10.07
N THR A 104 -0.88 4.43 -9.82
CA THR A 104 -0.88 5.90 -9.62
C THR A 104 -0.44 6.32 -8.24
N ALA A 105 -0.66 5.49 -7.21
CA ALA A 105 -0.21 5.76 -5.84
C ALA A 105 1.29 6.08 -5.74
N GLN A 106 2.10 5.54 -6.65
CA GLN A 106 3.55 5.68 -6.62
C GLN A 106 4.07 6.97 -7.26
N TRP A 107 3.32 7.58 -8.17
CA TRP A 107 3.72 8.82 -8.82
C TRP A 107 3.87 9.97 -7.84
N GLY A 108 2.91 10.11 -6.92
CA GLY A 108 3.00 11.14 -5.90
C GLY A 108 4.09 10.86 -4.86
N VAL A 109 4.38 9.60 -4.53
CA VAL A 109 5.50 9.25 -3.65
C VAL A 109 6.83 9.70 -4.26
N THR A 110 7.04 9.44 -5.55
CA THR A 110 8.24 9.86 -6.28
C THR A 110 8.37 11.38 -6.33
N TYR A 111 7.30 12.10 -6.64
CA TYR A 111 7.30 13.56 -6.61
C TYR A 111 7.68 14.11 -5.23
N GLN A 112 7.04 13.60 -4.17
CA GLN A 112 7.30 14.05 -2.81
C GLN A 112 8.75 13.77 -2.36
N GLY A 113 9.31 12.63 -2.75
CA GLY A 113 10.72 12.30 -2.50
C GLY A 113 11.68 13.27 -3.22
N ASN A 114 11.41 13.57 -4.49
CA ASN A 114 12.21 14.50 -5.28
C ASN A 114 12.10 15.94 -4.77
N TYR A 115 10.90 16.37 -4.38
CA TYR A 115 10.64 17.66 -3.76
C TYR A 115 11.42 17.85 -2.47
N LEU A 116 11.39 16.82 -1.61
CA LEU A 116 12.12 16.84 -0.35
C LEU A 116 13.64 16.89 -0.64
N ALA A 117 14.14 16.11 -1.60
CA ALA A 117 15.55 16.10 -2.00
C ALA A 117 16.03 17.42 -2.63
N ALA A 118 15.16 18.14 -3.35
CA ALA A 118 15.52 19.38 -4.05
C ALA A 118 15.61 20.59 -3.11
N TYR A 119 14.67 20.71 -2.16
CA TYR A 119 14.54 21.93 -1.34
C TYR A 119 15.04 21.80 0.10
N PHE A 120 15.18 20.58 0.64
CA PHE A 120 15.48 20.38 2.07
C PHE A 120 16.89 19.86 2.33
N THR A 121 17.49 20.36 3.42
CA THR A 121 18.78 19.88 3.95
C THR A 121 18.67 18.42 4.42
N VAL A 122 19.80 17.70 4.48
CA VAL A 122 19.83 16.27 4.89
C VAL A 122 19.17 16.06 6.26
N ARG A 123 19.41 16.97 7.21
CA ARG A 123 18.83 16.94 8.56
C ARG A 123 17.32 17.12 8.53
N ALA A 124 16.85 18.11 7.78
CA ALA A 124 15.44 18.39 7.59
C ALA A 124 14.70 17.19 6.94
N ARG A 125 15.34 16.54 5.96
CA ARG A 125 14.81 15.31 5.32
C ARG A 125 14.74 14.13 6.28
N ALA A 126 15.78 13.93 7.09
CA ALA A 126 15.81 12.85 8.07
C ALA A 126 14.72 13.03 9.14
N LEU A 127 14.48 14.28 9.59
CA LEU A 127 13.41 14.60 10.52
C LEU A 127 12.03 14.39 9.89
N ALA A 128 11.85 14.85 8.65
CA ALA A 128 10.62 14.62 7.90
C ALA A 128 10.34 13.12 7.72
N GLY A 129 11.37 12.33 7.40
CA GLY A 129 11.32 10.87 7.28
C GLY A 129 10.87 10.17 8.57
N PHE A 130 11.41 10.60 9.72
CA PHE A 130 10.98 10.10 11.02
C PHE A 130 9.53 10.49 11.35
N ALA A 131 9.15 11.75 11.12
CA ALA A 131 7.80 12.25 11.38
C ALA A 131 6.76 11.48 10.55
N ILE A 132 7.00 11.25 9.26
CA ILE A 132 6.08 10.49 8.42
C ILE A 132 6.00 9.01 8.79
N ALA A 133 7.06 8.43 9.37
CA ALA A 133 7.03 7.05 9.84
C ALA A 133 6.10 6.90 11.05
N VAL A 134 6.19 7.84 12.01
CA VAL A 134 5.32 7.89 13.19
C VAL A 134 3.87 8.18 12.79
N VAL A 135 3.66 9.25 12.01
CA VAL A 135 2.31 9.63 11.57
C VAL A 135 1.69 8.55 10.68
N GLY A 136 2.48 7.93 9.80
CA GLY A 136 2.00 6.84 8.95
C GLY A 136 1.58 5.61 9.75
N ALA A 137 2.30 5.26 10.83
CA ALA A 137 1.89 4.19 11.73
C ALA A 137 0.56 4.51 12.43
N LEU A 138 0.39 5.74 12.93
CA LEU A 138 -0.86 6.18 13.55
C LEU A 138 -2.03 6.18 12.57
N ALA A 139 -1.83 6.72 11.36
CA ALA A 139 -2.84 6.73 10.30
C ALA A 139 -3.29 5.32 9.92
N ASN A 140 -2.35 4.37 9.83
CA ASN A 140 -2.63 2.98 9.53
C ASN A 140 -3.49 2.31 10.63
N VAL A 141 -3.14 2.50 11.91
CA VAL A 141 -3.92 1.97 13.04
C VAL A 141 -5.32 2.57 13.08
N LEU A 142 -5.43 3.88 12.92
CA LEU A 142 -6.71 4.59 12.95
C LEU A 142 -7.62 4.16 11.78
N THR A 143 -7.05 4.06 10.58
CA THR A 143 -7.80 3.62 9.39
C THR A 143 -8.24 2.16 9.53
N GLY A 144 -7.35 1.30 10.02
CA GLY A 144 -7.69 -0.10 10.28
C GLY A 144 -8.80 -0.24 11.33
N TRP A 145 -8.75 0.53 12.41
CA TRP A 145 -9.81 0.56 13.42
C TRP A 145 -11.15 1.07 12.86
N TRP A 146 -11.13 2.11 12.03
CA TRP A 146 -12.31 2.64 11.35
C TRP A 146 -12.97 1.61 10.43
N LEU A 147 -12.16 0.91 9.62
CA LEU A 147 -12.65 -0.10 8.67
C LEU A 147 -13.07 -1.42 9.34
N ASP A 148 -12.49 -1.78 10.49
CA ASP A 148 -12.89 -2.96 11.27
C ASP A 148 -14.13 -2.70 12.17
N THR A 149 -14.63 -1.46 12.23
CA THR A 149 -15.77 -1.11 13.09
C THR A 149 -17.08 -1.71 12.57
N LYS A 150 -17.70 -2.61 13.35
CA LYS A 150 -18.98 -3.28 12.98
C LYS A 150 -20.25 -2.43 13.13
N ARG A 151 -20.13 -1.17 13.59
CA ARG A 151 -21.30 -0.30 13.85
C ARG A 151 -21.89 0.30 12.58
N LEU A 152 -21.14 0.31 11.48
CA LEU A 152 -21.53 0.90 10.21
C LEU A 152 -21.56 -0.19 9.12
N ARG A 153 -22.36 0.04 8.08
CA ARG A 153 -22.37 -0.80 6.88
C ARG A 153 -21.03 -0.72 6.15
N ARG A 154 -20.50 -1.87 5.73
CA ARG A 154 -19.21 -1.97 5.02
C ARG A 154 -19.19 -1.12 3.73
N SER A 155 -20.28 -1.11 2.95
CA SER A 155 -20.35 -0.27 1.74
C SER A 155 -20.29 1.23 2.05
N THR A 156 -20.88 1.65 3.17
CA THR A 156 -20.88 3.06 3.60
C THR A 156 -19.50 3.46 4.09
N GLN A 157 -18.83 2.59 4.86
CA GLN A 157 -17.44 2.80 5.30
C GLN A 157 -16.48 2.87 4.12
N ALA A 158 -16.64 1.99 3.12
CA ALA A 158 -15.81 1.98 1.93
C ALA A 158 -15.91 3.30 1.15
N ARG A 159 -17.14 3.78 0.92
CA ARG A 159 -17.42 5.03 0.19
C ARG A 159 -16.95 6.27 0.95
N TRP A 160 -17.20 6.34 2.26
CA TRP A 160 -16.74 7.46 3.10
C TRP A 160 -15.22 7.52 3.19
N SER A 161 -14.56 6.38 3.38
CA SER A 161 -13.09 6.32 3.46
C SER A 161 -12.47 6.73 2.12
N TRP A 162 -13.04 6.29 1.00
CA TRP A 162 -12.60 6.72 -0.33
C TRP A 162 -12.84 8.22 -0.56
N GLY A 163 -14.02 8.74 -0.24
CA GLY A 163 -14.33 10.17 -0.37
C GLY A 163 -13.42 11.07 0.48
N PHE A 164 -13.15 10.65 1.72
CA PHE A 164 -12.19 11.34 2.60
C PHE A 164 -10.78 11.32 2.02
N THR A 165 -10.34 10.18 1.50
CA THR A 165 -9.02 10.04 0.84
C THR A 165 -8.92 10.94 -0.39
N LEU A 166 -9.97 10.98 -1.22
CA LEU A 166 -10.03 11.84 -2.41
C LEU A 166 -9.93 13.32 -2.03
N ALA A 167 -10.63 13.74 -0.97
CA ALA A 167 -10.57 15.10 -0.46
C ALA A 167 -9.16 15.45 0.06
N LEU A 168 -8.53 14.55 0.82
CA LEU A 168 -7.16 14.73 1.32
C LEU A 168 -6.14 14.84 0.17
N PHE A 169 -6.20 13.95 -0.82
CA PHE A 169 -5.31 14.04 -1.98
C PHE A 169 -5.55 15.34 -2.75
N THR A 170 -6.81 15.70 -3.02
CA THR A 170 -7.14 16.94 -3.73
C THR A 170 -6.58 18.18 -3.02
N GLY A 171 -6.82 18.31 -1.71
CA GLY A 171 -6.27 19.42 -0.92
C GLY A 171 -4.74 19.45 -0.91
N THR A 172 -4.13 18.27 -0.81
CA THR A 172 -2.67 18.13 -0.86
C THR A 172 -2.10 18.51 -2.22
N TRP A 173 -2.74 18.11 -3.32
CA TRP A 173 -2.30 18.47 -4.67
C TRP A 173 -2.36 19.98 -4.91
N VAL A 174 -3.45 20.63 -4.50
CA VAL A 174 -3.59 22.09 -4.60
C VAL A 174 -2.49 22.79 -3.80
N TRP A 175 -2.24 22.36 -2.56
CA TRP A 175 -1.16 22.92 -1.75
C TRP A 175 0.21 22.72 -2.41
N ASN A 176 0.49 21.51 -2.92
CA ASN A 176 1.74 21.23 -3.63
C ASN A 176 1.93 22.15 -4.83
N VAL A 177 0.91 22.40 -5.64
CA VAL A 177 1.03 23.28 -6.82
C VAL A 177 1.39 24.71 -6.40
N VAL A 178 0.71 25.27 -5.40
CA VAL A 178 0.96 26.64 -4.91
C VAL A 178 2.39 26.78 -4.36
N VAL A 179 2.84 25.81 -3.55
CA VAL A 179 4.17 25.84 -2.96
C VAL A 179 5.26 25.56 -3.98
N GLN A 180 5.04 24.61 -4.88
CA GLN A 180 5.96 24.27 -5.95
C GLN A 180 6.16 25.44 -6.91
N GLU A 181 5.12 26.21 -7.22
CA GLU A 181 5.24 27.41 -8.05
C GLU A 181 6.11 28.48 -7.37
N LYS A 182 5.87 28.73 -6.07
CA LYS A 182 6.64 29.71 -5.30
C LYS A 182 8.12 29.30 -5.22
N TRP A 183 8.40 28.05 -4.89
CA TRP A 183 9.76 27.57 -4.66
C TRP A 183 10.53 27.25 -5.93
N ALA A 184 9.84 27.01 -7.05
CA ALA A 184 10.49 26.97 -8.36
C ALA A 184 11.13 28.33 -8.73
N ARG A 185 10.55 29.45 -8.26
CA ARG A 185 11.08 30.80 -8.51
C ARG A 185 12.18 31.18 -7.51
N GLU A 186 11.99 30.88 -6.24
CA GLU A 186 12.89 31.31 -5.16
C GLU A 186 14.06 30.34 -4.90
N SER A 187 13.93 29.06 -5.29
CA SER A 187 14.89 27.97 -4.99
C SER A 187 15.43 27.99 -3.55
N PRO A 188 14.56 27.99 -2.52
CA PRO A 188 15.00 28.09 -1.13
C PRO A 188 15.69 26.81 -0.66
N VAL A 189 16.73 26.96 0.16
CA VAL A 189 17.30 25.85 0.95
C VAL A 189 16.64 25.87 2.32
N ILE A 190 15.82 24.86 2.60
CA ILE A 190 15.00 24.76 3.80
C ILE A 190 15.68 23.84 4.81
N ASP A 191 16.12 24.42 5.92
CA ASP A 191 16.60 23.69 7.08
C ASP A 191 15.51 23.56 8.16
N TRP A 192 15.69 22.64 9.11
CA TRP A 192 14.74 22.37 10.20
C TRP A 192 14.48 23.55 11.16
N THR A 193 15.34 24.58 11.14
CA THR A 193 15.22 25.84 11.91
C THR A 193 14.50 26.94 11.14
N SER A 194 14.25 26.74 9.84
CA SER A 194 13.61 27.75 9.00
C SER A 194 12.09 27.79 9.22
N GLY A 195 11.51 28.99 9.21
CA GLY A 195 10.05 29.16 9.39
C GLY A 195 9.21 28.46 8.31
N ASN A 196 9.78 28.22 7.12
CA ASN A 196 9.11 27.53 6.01
C ASN A 196 9.13 26.00 6.14
N PHE A 197 9.90 25.44 7.08
CA PHE A 197 10.01 23.99 7.30
C PHE A 197 8.64 23.37 7.63
N GLY A 198 7.88 23.99 8.53
CA GLY A 198 6.57 23.47 8.95
C GLY A 198 5.57 23.39 7.81
N ALA A 199 5.53 24.41 6.94
CA ALA A 199 4.62 24.44 5.79
C ALA A 199 4.97 23.35 4.77
N GLY A 200 6.25 23.16 4.47
CA GLY A 200 6.68 22.17 3.48
C GLY A 200 6.62 20.72 3.98
N VAL A 201 7.02 20.47 5.22
CA VAL A 201 6.91 19.14 5.84
C VAL A 201 5.45 18.79 6.16
N GLY A 202 4.62 19.78 6.48
CA GLY A 202 3.18 19.59 6.67
C GLY A 202 2.51 18.96 5.44
N ILE A 203 2.83 19.46 4.24
CA ILE A 203 2.35 18.87 2.97
C ILE A 203 2.78 17.40 2.85
N TYR A 204 4.05 17.11 3.16
CA TYR A 204 4.59 15.76 3.08
C TYR A 204 3.91 14.81 4.08
N ILE A 205 3.62 15.29 5.28
CA ILE A 205 2.90 14.54 6.31
C ILE A 205 1.46 14.26 5.88
N ILE A 206 0.72 15.26 5.41
CA ILE A 206 -0.68 15.09 4.96
C ILE A 206 -0.73 14.14 3.76
N TYR A 207 0.19 14.29 2.80
CA TYR A 207 0.32 13.34 1.69
C TYR A 207 0.53 11.92 2.20
N ARG A 208 1.42 11.74 3.20
CA ARG A 208 1.65 10.42 3.78
C ARG A 208 0.42 9.84 4.44
N ILE A 209 -0.35 10.64 5.18
CA ILE A 209 -1.61 10.18 5.78
C ILE A 209 -2.55 9.67 4.69
N ALA A 210 -2.76 10.46 3.62
CA ALA A 210 -3.61 10.05 2.50
C ALA A 210 -3.13 8.74 1.84
N TYR A 211 -1.80 8.61 1.66
CA TYR A 211 -1.17 7.40 1.11
C TYR A 211 -1.39 6.16 1.99
N GLU A 212 -1.25 6.28 3.30
CA GLU A 212 -1.46 5.15 4.22
C GLU A 212 -2.95 4.78 4.31
N VAL A 213 -3.84 5.78 4.33
CA VAL A 213 -5.30 5.54 4.33
C VAL A 213 -5.72 4.78 3.07
N VAL A 214 -5.30 5.24 1.88
CA VAL A 214 -5.64 4.54 0.63
C VAL A 214 -5.01 3.15 0.57
N GLY A 215 -3.79 2.98 1.08
CA GLY A 215 -3.12 1.68 1.15
C GLY A 215 -3.92 0.66 1.96
N VAL A 216 -4.32 1.02 3.18
CA VAL A 216 -5.16 0.15 4.03
C VAL A 216 -6.50 -0.12 3.36
N TRP A 217 -7.12 0.90 2.79
CA TRP A 217 -8.41 0.77 2.11
C TRP A 217 -8.34 -0.20 0.93
N LEU A 218 -7.30 -0.12 0.09
CA LEU A 218 -7.12 -1.02 -1.06
C LEU A 218 -6.96 -2.48 -0.61
N TYR A 219 -6.18 -2.73 0.44
CA TYR A 219 -5.99 -4.09 0.97
C TYR A 219 -7.26 -4.63 1.63
N TRP A 220 -7.99 -3.78 2.35
CA TRP A 220 -9.26 -4.14 2.97
C TRP A 220 -10.35 -4.42 1.92
N ALA A 221 -10.41 -3.61 0.86
CA ALA A 221 -11.34 -3.82 -0.25
C ALA A 221 -11.03 -5.14 -0.97
N LEU A 222 -9.75 -5.44 -1.24
CA LEU A 222 -9.35 -6.72 -1.83
C LEU A 222 -9.75 -7.91 -0.95
N GLY A 223 -9.54 -7.82 0.36
CA GLY A 223 -9.96 -8.84 1.32
C GLY A 223 -11.47 -9.00 1.46
N SER A 224 -12.27 -8.08 0.91
CA SER A 224 -13.72 -8.19 0.86
C SER A 224 -14.21 -8.91 -0.40
N PHE A 225 -13.40 -9.03 -1.45
CA PHE A 225 -13.77 -9.69 -2.71
C PHE A 225 -13.34 -11.16 -2.80
N ASP A 226 -12.38 -11.58 -1.96
CA ASP A 226 -11.81 -12.92 -1.98
C ASP A 226 -11.69 -13.53 -0.58
N THR A 227 -12.10 -14.79 -0.44
CA THR A 227 -12.01 -15.58 0.81
C THR A 227 -10.87 -16.59 0.78
N GLU A 228 -10.48 -17.07 -0.41
CA GLU A 228 -9.41 -18.04 -0.58
C GLU A 228 -8.03 -17.39 -0.49
N ALA A 229 -7.19 -17.87 0.43
CA ALA A 229 -5.85 -17.34 0.66
C ALA A 229 -4.95 -17.36 -0.59
N ASP A 230 -5.07 -18.40 -1.42
CA ASP A 230 -4.34 -18.53 -2.68
C ASP A 230 -4.71 -17.45 -3.69
N THR A 231 -6.00 -17.15 -3.81
CA THR A 231 -6.53 -16.15 -4.74
C THR A 231 -6.18 -14.74 -4.26
N ILE A 232 -6.22 -14.50 -2.95
CA ILE A 232 -5.73 -13.26 -2.34
C ILE A 232 -4.23 -13.08 -2.62
N ALA A 233 -3.42 -14.12 -2.44
CA ALA A 233 -1.98 -14.05 -2.67
C ALA A 233 -1.64 -13.72 -4.14
N LEU A 234 -2.34 -14.35 -5.10
CA LEU A 234 -2.17 -14.06 -6.53
C LEU A 234 -2.62 -12.64 -6.89
N SER A 235 -3.77 -12.20 -6.37
CA SER A 235 -4.28 -10.84 -6.60
C SER A 235 -3.34 -9.78 -6.01
N MET A 236 -2.81 -10.03 -4.81
CA MET A 236 -1.80 -9.18 -4.17
C MET A 236 -0.52 -9.11 -5.00
N GLY A 237 -0.08 -10.23 -5.56
CA GLY A 237 1.06 -10.27 -6.48
C GLY A 237 0.87 -9.36 -7.69
N ILE A 238 -0.30 -9.44 -8.35
CA ILE A 238 -0.64 -8.59 -9.50
C ILE A 238 -0.61 -7.10 -9.11
N LEU A 239 -1.27 -6.74 -8.01
CA LEU A 239 -1.36 -5.35 -7.57
C LEU A 239 0.00 -4.78 -7.15
N ARG A 240 0.84 -5.58 -6.47
CA ARG A 240 2.24 -5.24 -6.16
C ARG A 240 3.09 -5.08 -7.41
N SER A 241 2.94 -5.93 -8.41
CA SER A 241 3.65 -5.77 -9.69
C SER A 241 3.23 -4.49 -10.42
N ALA A 242 1.94 -4.15 -10.38
CA ALA A 242 1.43 -2.89 -10.93
C ALA A 242 1.99 -1.66 -10.17
N GLU A 243 2.11 -1.75 -8.85
CA GLU A 243 2.77 -0.75 -8.01
C GLU A 243 4.23 -0.54 -8.45
N SER A 244 5.00 -1.62 -8.64
CA SER A 244 6.38 -1.54 -9.13
C SER A 244 6.48 -0.95 -10.55
N LEU A 245 5.53 -1.28 -11.43
CA LEU A 245 5.46 -0.70 -12.77
C LEU A 245 5.21 0.82 -12.71
N GLY A 246 4.30 1.25 -11.83
CA GLY A 246 4.04 2.67 -11.56
C GLY A 246 5.28 3.41 -11.06
N GLN A 247 6.05 2.81 -10.14
CA GLN A 247 7.33 3.37 -9.69
C GLN A 247 8.32 3.53 -10.84
N ALA A 248 8.48 2.48 -11.65
CA ALA A 248 9.42 2.50 -12.78
C ALA A 248 9.11 3.66 -13.75
N PHE A 249 7.83 3.84 -14.11
CA PHE A 249 7.43 4.95 -14.97
C PHE A 249 7.58 6.33 -14.29
N ALA A 250 7.24 6.45 -13.00
CA ALA A 250 7.40 7.69 -12.27
C ALA A 250 8.86 8.15 -12.21
N TYR A 251 9.79 7.23 -11.93
CA TYR A 251 11.22 7.54 -11.96
C TYR A 251 11.75 7.76 -13.38
N ALA A 252 11.24 7.04 -14.38
CA ALA A 252 11.60 7.27 -15.77
C ALA A 252 11.28 8.71 -16.19
N VAL A 253 10.05 9.19 -15.94
CA VAL A 253 9.66 10.58 -16.20
C VAL A 253 10.51 11.56 -15.40
N GLY A 254 10.79 11.25 -14.12
CA GLY A 254 11.65 12.08 -13.27
C GLY A 254 13.13 12.15 -13.69
N SER A 255 13.62 11.15 -14.44
CA SER A 255 15.01 11.09 -14.92
C SER A 255 15.26 11.87 -16.21
N VAL A 256 14.19 12.30 -16.90
CA VAL A 256 14.30 13.09 -18.13
C VAL A 256 14.87 14.47 -17.78
N ARG A 257 16.01 14.85 -18.37
CA ARG A 257 16.72 16.10 -18.06
C ARG A 257 15.88 17.37 -18.25
N SER A 258 14.88 17.34 -19.12
CA SER A 258 13.95 18.46 -19.36
C SER A 258 12.74 18.48 -18.43
N ALA A 259 12.50 17.41 -17.66
CA ALA A 259 11.36 17.33 -16.76
C ALA A 259 11.64 18.15 -15.50
N SER A 260 10.98 19.30 -15.40
CA SER A 260 10.96 20.07 -14.16
C SER A 260 10.21 19.30 -13.07
N LEU A 261 10.46 19.64 -11.81
CA LEU A 261 9.71 19.06 -10.69
C LEU A 261 8.20 19.36 -10.79
N MET A 262 7.82 20.49 -11.41
CA MET A 262 6.44 20.82 -11.76
C MET A 262 5.84 19.86 -12.80
N THR A 263 6.63 19.43 -13.79
CA THR A 263 6.19 18.42 -14.76
C THR A 263 5.87 17.10 -14.06
N ASN A 264 6.72 16.65 -13.13
CA ASN A 264 6.46 15.46 -12.33
C ASN A 264 5.19 15.59 -11.48
N LEU A 265 4.95 16.77 -10.91
CA LEU A 265 3.73 17.06 -10.15
C LEU A 265 2.47 16.94 -11.03
N ILE A 266 2.48 17.58 -12.20
CA ILE A 266 1.35 17.59 -13.12
C ILE A 266 1.04 16.17 -13.60
N VAL A 267 2.07 15.38 -13.96
CA VAL A 267 1.86 13.99 -14.38
C VAL A 267 1.28 13.16 -13.23
N ALA A 268 1.74 13.35 -12.00
CA ALA A 268 1.18 12.67 -10.84
C ALA A 268 -0.30 13.04 -10.59
N ILE A 269 -0.67 14.32 -10.75
CA ILE A 269 -2.05 14.79 -10.61
C ILE A 269 -2.94 14.20 -11.71
N VAL A 270 -2.50 14.30 -12.97
CA VAL A 270 -3.27 13.80 -14.12
C VAL A 270 -3.49 12.29 -13.99
N THR A 271 -2.44 11.53 -13.70
CA THR A 271 -2.55 10.08 -13.55
C THR A 271 -3.46 9.70 -12.38
N PHE A 272 -3.38 10.39 -11.24
CA PHE A 272 -4.29 10.19 -10.11
C PHE A 272 -5.77 10.40 -10.48
N TYR A 273 -6.10 11.50 -11.16
CA TYR A 273 -7.49 11.77 -11.57
C TYR A 273 -7.99 10.86 -12.70
N VAL A 274 -7.09 10.33 -13.53
CA VAL A 274 -7.45 9.28 -14.50
C VAL A 274 -7.78 7.97 -13.81
N ALA A 275 -7.07 7.62 -12.72
CA ALA A 275 -7.36 6.40 -11.95
C ALA A 275 -8.55 6.55 -10.98
N ALA A 276 -8.84 7.76 -10.50
CA ALA A 276 -9.86 8.01 -9.50
C ALA A 276 -11.26 7.46 -9.85
N PRO A 277 -11.77 7.55 -11.10
CA PRO A 277 -13.05 6.94 -11.48
C PRO A 277 -13.06 5.41 -11.31
N PHE A 278 -11.96 4.73 -11.66
CA PHE A 278 -11.85 3.26 -11.52
C PHE A 278 -11.90 2.84 -10.06
N THR A 279 -11.18 3.56 -9.20
CA THR A 279 -11.18 3.31 -7.75
C THR A 279 -12.52 3.68 -7.11
N THR A 280 -13.16 4.73 -7.60
CA THR A 280 -14.51 5.12 -7.18
C THR A 280 -15.52 4.02 -7.53
N TRP A 281 -15.43 3.45 -8.73
CA TRP A 281 -16.27 2.31 -9.10
C TRP A 281 -15.99 1.09 -8.21
N ALA A 282 -14.71 0.77 -7.97
CA ALA A 282 -14.35 -0.29 -7.03
C ALA A 282 -14.96 -0.07 -5.63
N ALA A 283 -14.98 1.17 -5.14
CA ALA A 283 -15.60 1.53 -3.86
C ALA A 283 -17.13 1.30 -3.85
N PHE A 284 -17.81 1.53 -4.98
CA PHE A 284 -19.24 1.23 -5.11
C PHE A 284 -19.54 -0.26 -5.23
N LEU A 285 -18.57 -1.05 -5.70
CA LEU A 285 -18.69 -2.49 -5.89
C LEU A 285 -18.53 -3.29 -4.59
N VAL A 286 -18.00 -2.68 -3.53
CA VAL A 286 -17.89 -3.28 -2.20
C VAL A 286 -19.29 -3.58 -1.65
N GLN A 287 -19.56 -4.87 -1.42
CA GLN A 287 -20.83 -5.36 -0.89
C GLN A 287 -20.88 -5.26 0.65
N ASP A 288 -22.10 -5.21 1.20
CA ASP A 288 -22.32 -5.07 2.65
C ASP A 288 -22.02 -6.37 3.43
N ARG A 289 -22.07 -7.54 2.77
CA ARG A 289 -21.70 -8.86 3.31
C ARG A 289 -20.44 -9.37 2.64
N ALA A 290 -19.52 -9.94 3.41
CA ALA A 290 -18.36 -10.60 2.83
C ALA A 290 -18.78 -11.96 2.24
N PRO A 291 -18.19 -12.40 1.10
CA PRO A 291 -18.38 -13.77 0.64
C PRO A 291 -18.01 -14.74 1.78
N GLY A 292 -18.85 -15.74 2.05
CA GLY A 292 -18.63 -16.71 3.14
C GLY A 292 -19.18 -16.35 4.53
N GLU A 293 -19.69 -15.13 4.76
CA GLU A 293 -20.48 -14.86 5.97
C GLU A 293 -21.80 -15.65 5.97
N ASP A 294 -22.43 -15.87 4.81
CA ASP A 294 -23.64 -16.68 4.68
C ASP A 294 -23.39 -18.19 4.95
N GLU A 295 -22.19 -18.70 4.65
CA GLU A 295 -21.78 -20.08 4.98
C GLU A 295 -21.44 -20.22 6.47
N ALA A 296 -20.77 -19.23 7.05
CA ALA A 296 -20.41 -19.26 8.47
C ALA A 296 -21.62 -19.05 9.40
N GLU A 297 -22.62 -18.27 8.95
CA GLU A 297 -23.88 -18.04 9.67
C GLU A 297 -24.81 -19.26 9.52
N SER A 298 -24.92 -19.87 8.33
CA SER A 298 -25.70 -21.11 8.14
C SER A 298 -25.13 -22.31 8.93
N VAL A 299 -23.80 -22.44 9.02
CA VAL A 299 -23.13 -23.44 9.87
C VAL A 299 -23.30 -23.14 11.37
N ARG A 300 -23.39 -21.86 11.77
CA ARG A 300 -23.64 -21.46 13.17
C ARG A 300 -25.09 -21.67 13.59
N ASP A 301 -26.04 -21.45 12.69
CA ASP A 301 -27.48 -21.57 12.96
C ASP A 301 -27.98 -23.02 12.81
N GLY A 302 -27.09 -23.99 12.55
CA GLY A 302 -27.44 -25.41 12.45
C GLY A 302 -28.34 -25.74 11.26
N ALA A 303 -28.42 -24.84 10.27
CA ALA A 303 -29.17 -25.09 9.04
C ALA A 303 -28.42 -26.15 8.22
N ALA A 304 -29.07 -27.29 7.96
CA ALA A 304 -28.57 -28.28 7.02
C ALA A 304 -28.39 -27.61 5.65
N PRO A 305 -27.31 -27.92 4.90
CA PRO A 305 -27.12 -27.37 3.56
C PRO A 305 -28.33 -27.76 2.70
N SER A 306 -29.04 -26.76 2.17
CA SER A 306 -30.09 -27.01 1.18
C SER A 306 -29.42 -27.46 -0.11
N ASP A 307 -29.69 -28.70 -0.51
CA ASP A 307 -29.37 -29.23 -1.82
C ASP A 307 -30.12 -28.44 -2.91
N SER A 308 -29.54 -27.32 -3.36
CA SER A 308 -29.92 -26.71 -4.64
C SER A 308 -28.77 -25.85 -5.16
N GLU A 309 -28.28 -26.24 -6.35
CA GLU A 309 -27.28 -25.58 -7.20
C GLU A 309 -25.79 -25.83 -6.92
N VAL A 310 -25.42 -27.12 -6.91
CA VAL A 310 -24.13 -27.53 -7.48
C VAL A 310 -24.34 -27.77 -8.98
N GLU A 311 -24.25 -26.72 -9.79
CA GLU A 311 -23.94 -26.88 -11.22
C GLU A 311 -22.46 -26.55 -11.45
N GLY A 312 -21.61 -27.38 -10.82
CA GLY A 312 -20.22 -27.51 -11.23
C GLY A 312 -20.18 -28.28 -12.53
N VAL A 313 -19.87 -27.61 -13.63
CA VAL A 313 -19.55 -28.25 -14.91
C VAL A 313 -18.33 -29.16 -14.72
N GLN A 314 -18.61 -30.45 -14.52
CA GLN A 314 -17.63 -31.52 -14.67
C GLN A 314 -17.22 -31.60 -16.14
N VAL A 315 -15.93 -31.43 -16.44
CA VAL A 315 -15.35 -31.91 -17.71
C VAL A 315 -14.51 -33.13 -17.37
N GLY A 316 -15.03 -34.29 -17.77
CA GLY A 316 -14.46 -35.60 -17.52
C GLY A 316 -13.09 -35.81 -18.14
N VAL A 317 -12.22 -36.50 -17.38
CA VAL A 317 -11.08 -37.23 -17.93
C VAL A 317 -11.58 -38.65 -18.17
N VAL A 318 -11.91 -38.94 -19.42
CA VAL A 318 -12.08 -40.33 -19.88
C VAL A 318 -10.69 -40.95 -19.92
N ALA A 319 -10.45 -41.90 -19.02
CA ALA A 319 -9.37 -42.85 -19.17
C ALA A 319 -9.64 -43.71 -20.41
N LYS A 320 -8.64 -43.87 -21.27
CA LYS A 320 -8.62 -44.94 -22.27
C LYS A 320 -7.47 -45.87 -21.92
N GLU A 321 -7.84 -47.15 -21.89
CA GLU A 321 -7.06 -48.36 -21.62
C GLU A 321 -5.75 -48.47 -22.40
#